data_AF-A0A9X4AH01-F1
#
_entry.id   AF-A0A9X4AH01-F1
#
_cell.length_a   1.000
_cell.length_b   1.000
_cell.length_c   1.000
_cell.angle_alpha   90.00
_cell.angle_beta   90.00
_cell.angle_gamma   90.00
#
_symmetry.space_group_name_H-M   'P 1'
#
loop_
_entity.id
_entity.type
_entity.pdbx_description
1 polymer ?
#
loop_
_entity_poly.entity_id
_entity_poly.type
_entity_poly.pdbx_seq_one_letter_code
_entity_poly.pdbx_strand_id
1 'polypeptide(L)' 'MTKKREANTKSFMQPGFAGTDPQKVKQQIQKDVKNGDGAMTSREAGAMRD' A
#
# COMPACT_ATOMS: atom_id res chain seq x y z
N MET A 1 -9.56 -38.84 9.49
CA MET A 1 -9.80 -37.48 10.02
C MET A 1 -9.01 -36.47 9.19
N THR A 2 -9.65 -35.78 8.26
CA THR A 2 -8.97 -34.78 7.42
C THR A 2 -9.08 -33.41 8.11
N LYS A 3 -7.99 -32.93 8.69
CA LYS A 3 -7.92 -31.62 9.35
C LYS A 3 -8.00 -30.53 8.29
N LYS A 4 -9.14 -29.85 8.17
CA LYS A 4 -9.31 -28.65 7.34
C LYS A 4 -8.30 -27.61 7.83
N ARG A 5 -7.34 -27.23 6.99
CA ARG A 5 -6.48 -26.07 7.24
C ARG A 5 -7.34 -24.84 6.99
N GLU A 6 -7.86 -24.25 8.06
CA GLU A 6 -8.41 -22.90 7.99
C GLU A 6 -7.27 -21.98 7.55
N ALA A 7 -7.30 -21.56 6.29
CA ALA A 7 -6.50 -20.42 5.86
C ALA A 7 -7.05 -19.21 6.64
N ASN A 8 -6.40 -18.89 7.75
CA ASN A 8 -6.66 -17.69 8.53
C ASN A 8 -6.22 -16.49 7.68
N THR A 9 -7.01 -16.13 6.68
CA THR A 9 -6.83 -14.93 5.87
C THR A 9 -7.24 -13.75 6.74
N LYS A 10 -6.36 -13.34 7.66
CA LYS A 10 -6.50 -12.06 8.35
C LYS A 10 -6.64 -11.00 7.24
N SER A 11 -7.79 -10.36 7.18
CA SER A 11 -8.07 -9.38 6.14
C SER A 11 -7.22 -8.15 6.43
N PHE A 12 -6.14 -7.98 5.67
CA PHE A 12 -5.24 -6.82 5.72
C PHE A 12 -5.95 -5.49 5.43
N MET A 13 -7.20 -5.55 4.95
CA MET A 13 -8.05 -4.40 4.64
C MET A 13 -8.95 -3.97 5.81
N GLN A 14 -8.85 -4.61 6.97
CA GLN A 14 -9.60 -4.16 8.15
C GLN A 14 -9.12 -2.76 8.60
N PRO A 15 -10.04 -1.82 8.89
CA PRO A 15 -9.67 -0.53 9.46
C PRO A 15 -8.79 -0.71 10.71
N GLY A 16 -7.70 0.07 10.81
CA GLY A 16 -6.77 0.00 11.93
C GLY A 16 -5.76 -1.17 11.88
N PHE A 17 -5.87 -2.10 10.92
CA PHE A 17 -4.93 -3.22 10.77
C PHE A 17 -3.47 -2.75 10.65
N ALA A 18 -3.23 -1.69 9.86
CA ALA A 18 -1.89 -1.16 9.64
C ALA A 18 -1.37 -0.31 10.83
N GLY A 19 -2.20 0.01 11.83
CA GLY A 19 -1.80 0.86 12.96
C GLY A 19 -1.41 2.30 12.57
N THR A 20 -1.72 2.74 11.35
CA THR A 20 -1.35 4.06 10.83
C THR A 20 -2.40 5.11 11.15
N ASP A 21 -1.96 6.35 11.37
CA ASP A 21 -2.83 7.52 11.48
C ASP A 21 -3.17 8.07 10.09
N PRO A 22 -4.46 8.06 9.65
CA PRO A 22 -4.86 8.52 8.34
C PRO A 22 -4.48 9.99 8.04
N GLN A 23 -4.49 10.86 9.06
CA GLN A 23 -4.15 12.27 8.88
C GLN A 23 -2.66 12.46 8.61
N LYS A 24 -1.82 11.70 9.33
CA LYS A 24 -0.37 11.71 9.09
C LYS A 24 -0.01 11.11 7.74
N VAL A 25 -0.64 9.98 7.38
CA VAL A 25 -0.44 9.35 6.06
C VAL A 25 -0.81 10.31 4.93
N LYS A 26 -1.94 11.02 5.05
CA LYS A 26 -2.34 12.04 4.08
C LYS A 26 -1.30 13.15 3.92
N GLN A 27 -0.77 13.68 5.03
CA GLN A 27 0.25 14.73 5.01
C GLN A 27 1.55 14.23 4.36
N GLN A 28 1.96 13.00 4.67
CA GLN A 28 3.14 12.38 4.09
C GLN A 28 3.00 12.22 2.56
N ILE A 29 1.89 11.66 2.09
CA ILE A 29 1.62 11.51 0.64
C ILE A 29 1.66 12.87 -0.08
N GLN A 30 1.07 13.92 0.51
CA GLN A 30 1.12 15.25 -0.08
C GLN A 30 2.55 15.80 -0.20
N LYS A 31 3.39 15.53 0.80
CA LYS A 31 4.80 15.90 0.78
C LYS A 31 5.57 15.11 -0.29
N ASP A 32 5.35 13.80 -0.37
CA ASP A 32 6.01 12.91 -1.32
C ASP A 32 5.67 13.32 -2.75
N VAL A 33 4.38 13.53 -3.04
CA VAL A 33 3.92 14.02 -4.35
C VAL A 33 4.54 15.37 -4.69
N LYS A 34 4.64 16.30 -3.73
CA LYS A 34 5.29 17.61 -3.95
C LYS A 34 6.78 17.46 -4.29
N ASN A 35 7.46 16.50 -3.66
CA ASN A 35 8.87 16.21 -3.91
C ASN A 35 9.11 15.39 -5.18
N GLY A 36 8.05 14.85 -5.79
CA GLY A 36 8.15 13.89 -6.89
C GLY A 36 8.48 12.46 -6.44
N ASP A 37 8.49 12.19 -5.14
CA ASP A 37 8.75 10.88 -4.57
C ASP A 37 7.56 9.96 -4.88
N GLY A 38 7.80 8.92 -5.69
CA GLY A 38 6.74 8.03 -6.17
C GLY A 38 5.83 8.63 -7.25
N ALA A 39 6.12 9.83 -7.75
CA ALA A 39 5.41 10.44 -8.87
C ALA A 39 5.96 9.92 -10.20
N MET A 40 5.81 8.62 -10.46
CA MET A 40 6.21 8.02 -11.73
C MET A 40 5.10 8.21 -12.76
N THR A 41 5.38 8.85 -13.89
CA THR A 41 4.40 8.96 -14.96
C THR A 41 4.14 7.60 -15.60
N SER A 42 2.96 7.39 -16.20
CA SER A 42 2.65 6.14 -16.90
C SER A 42 3.64 5.82 -18.03
N ARG A 43 4.23 6.85 -18.64
CA ARG A 43 5.29 6.71 -19.64
C ARG A 43 6.58 6.21 -19.03
N GLU A 44 7.03 6.82 -17.93
CA GLU A 44 8.25 6.40 -17.23
C GLU A 44 8.10 4.98 -16.67
N ALA A 45 6.96 4.68 -16.05
CA ALA A 45 6.65 3.34 -15.54
C ALA A 45 6.63 2.29 -16.66
N GLY A 46 6.06 2.62 -17.83
CA GLY A 46 6.04 1.70 -18.98
C GLY A 46 7.39 1.51 -19.64
N ALA A 47 8.33 2.45 -19.43
CA ALA A 47 9.70 2.37 -19.93
C ALA A 47 10.63 1.62 -18.97
N MET A 48 10.24 1.42 -17.70
CA MET A 48 10.94 0.53 -16.76
C MET A 48 10.69 -0.93 -17.15
N ARG A 49 11.47 -1.41 -18.12
CA ARG A 49 11.63 -2.83 -18.43
C ARG A 49 12.94 -3.29 -17.80
N ASP A 50 12.85 -4.41 -17.10
CA ASP A 50 13.91 -5.18 -16.44
C ASP A 50 15.05 -5.61 -17.38
#